data_AF-A0A973JTG1-F1
#
_entry.id   AF-A0A973JTG1-F1
#
_cell.length_a   1.000
_cell.length_b   1.000
_cell.length_c   1.000
_cell.angle_alpha   90.00
_cell.angle_beta   90.00
_cell.angle_gamma   90.00
#
_symmetry.space_group_name_H-M   'P 1'
#
loop_
_entity.id
_entity.type
_entity.pdbx_description
1 polymer ?
#
loop_
_entity_poly.entity_id
_entity_poly.type
_entity_poly.pdbx_seq_one_letter_code
_entity_poly.pdbx_strand_id
1 'polypeptide(L)'
;MSQSVELIIGQSDKKIILHTKMANRHGLIAGATGTGKTISLKVLAEQFSEQGVPVFLADVKGDLASLAEKGVENPKLMDRINQLGLTPFEFKEFPVRLWDVFGELGHPLRTTVSEMGPLLLARILELNDTQAGVLNIVFRVADEQGLLLIDLKDLRAMVQYVGDHADEYTTQYGNVSKPSIGAIQRSLLTLEDQGGTSFFAEPAFEILDLMKVDSYGRGTVNVLASENKILIDEAPLFDIQKFIKDENIKSLQSASKQKTVSVKSAPSTGKKTIQPVAKKAAPAKPAEVEEEGC
;
A
#
# COMPACT_ATOMS: atom_id res chain seq x y z
N MET A 1 -8.55 -25.85 16.49
CA MET A 1 -8.83 -24.93 15.36
C MET A 1 -9.32 -23.62 15.94
N SER A 2 -8.67 -22.48 15.72
CA SER A 2 -9.25 -21.21 16.17
C SER A 2 -10.47 -20.87 15.30
N GLN A 3 -11.55 -20.38 15.91
CA GLN A 3 -12.67 -19.81 15.17
C GLN A 3 -12.17 -18.57 14.42
N SER A 4 -12.53 -18.44 13.14
CA SER A 4 -12.25 -17.22 12.39
C SER A 4 -13.17 -16.12 12.89
N VAL A 5 -12.59 -15.05 13.42
CA VAL A 5 -13.33 -13.83 13.73
C VAL A 5 -13.96 -13.28 12.45
N GLU A 6 -15.18 -12.74 12.59
CA GLU A 6 -16.02 -12.23 11.52
C GLU A 6 -16.17 -10.72 11.67
N LEU A 7 -15.72 -9.96 10.66
CA LEU A 7 -15.84 -8.51 10.62
C LEU A 7 -17.03 -8.12 9.74
N ILE A 8 -17.94 -7.27 10.22
CA ILE A 8 -19.14 -6.88 9.48
C ILE A 8 -18.81 -5.65 8.62
N ILE A 9 -18.66 -5.85 7.32
CA ILE A 9 -18.23 -4.80 6.37
C ILE A 9 -19.39 -4.12 5.64
N GLY A 10 -20.61 -4.62 5.79
CA GLY A 10 -21.80 -4.08 5.15
C GLY A 10 -23.05 -4.95 5.37
N GLN A 11 -24.15 -4.56 4.75
CA GLN A 11 -25.44 -5.22 4.91
C GLN A 11 -26.32 -5.02 3.67
N SER A 12 -27.08 -6.06 3.34
CA SER A 12 -28.20 -6.06 2.40
C SER A 12 -29.29 -6.92 3.07
N ASP A 13 -29.90 -7.89 2.38
CA ASP A 13 -30.82 -8.87 2.99
C ASP A 13 -30.16 -9.67 4.13
N LYS A 14 -28.82 -9.73 4.14
CA LYS A 14 -27.97 -10.35 5.17
C LYS A 14 -26.79 -9.44 5.48
N LYS A 15 -26.16 -9.65 6.64
CA LYS A 15 -24.85 -9.05 6.97
C LYS A 15 -23.80 -9.59 6.01
N ILE A 16 -22.93 -8.70 5.51
CA ILE A 16 -21.78 -9.04 4.67
C ILE A 16 -20.55 -9.09 5.58
N ILE A 17 -19.87 -10.23 5.56
CA ILE A 17 -18.83 -10.59 6.51
C ILE A 17 -17.49 -10.76 5.80
N LEU A 18 -16.44 -10.16 6.36
CA LEU A 18 -15.05 -10.47 6.07
C LEU A 18 -14.52 -11.40 7.17
N HIS A 19 -14.20 -12.64 6.82
CA HIS A 19 -13.50 -13.54 7.74
C HIS A 19 -12.04 -13.08 7.87
N THR A 20 -11.54 -12.86 9.10
CA THR A 20 -10.17 -12.38 9.34
C THR A 20 -9.08 -13.24 8.70
N LYS A 21 -9.29 -14.56 8.61
CA LYS A 21 -8.38 -15.50 7.90
C LYS A 21 -8.22 -15.23 6.40
N MET A 22 -9.10 -14.44 5.80
CA MET A 22 -9.04 -14.02 4.39
C MET A 22 -8.58 -12.56 4.22
N ALA A 23 -8.39 -11.82 5.32
CA ALA A 23 -7.91 -10.44 5.31
C ALA A 23 -6.41 -10.30 5.00
N ASN A 24 -5.68 -11.42 4.90
CA ASN A 24 -4.31 -11.47 4.39
C ASN A 24 -4.24 -11.35 2.84
N ARG A 25 -5.37 -11.16 2.16
CA ARG A 25 -5.46 -10.91 0.72
C ARG A 25 -5.66 -9.42 0.46
N HIS A 26 -5.04 -8.89 -0.58
CA HIS A 26 -5.26 -7.51 -1.00
C HIS A 26 -6.72 -7.26 -1.39
N GLY A 27 -7.26 -6.10 -0.99
CA GLY A 27 -8.60 -5.63 -1.32
C GLY A 27 -8.58 -4.22 -1.90
N LEU A 28 -9.65 -3.84 -2.59
CA LEU A 28 -9.79 -2.53 -3.24
C LEU A 28 -11.13 -1.88 -2.86
N ILE A 29 -11.07 -0.68 -2.29
CA ILE A 29 -12.24 0.15 -2.01
C ILE A 29 -12.30 1.27 -3.07
N ALA A 30 -13.11 1.06 -4.10
CA ALA A 30 -13.30 2.03 -5.20
C ALA A 30 -14.69 2.68 -5.16
N GLY A 31 -14.79 3.91 -5.68
CA GLY A 31 -16.04 4.68 -5.71
C GLY A 31 -15.80 6.17 -5.94
N ALA A 32 -16.84 6.93 -6.29
CA ALA A 32 -16.74 8.38 -6.50
C ALA A 32 -16.47 9.15 -5.18
N THR A 33 -16.18 10.44 -5.27
CA THR A 33 -16.11 11.31 -4.07
C THR A 33 -17.47 11.36 -3.38
N GLY A 34 -17.48 11.38 -2.04
CA GLY A 34 -18.72 11.34 -1.24
C GLY A 34 -19.37 9.96 -1.06
N THR A 35 -18.94 8.91 -1.77
CA THR A 35 -19.52 7.55 -1.67
C THR A 35 -19.14 6.76 -0.41
N GLY A 36 -18.56 7.41 0.60
CA GLY A 36 -18.24 6.78 1.89
C GLY A 36 -16.93 5.99 1.95
N LYS A 37 -16.02 6.09 0.97
CA LYS A 37 -14.72 5.38 0.97
C LYS A 37 -13.94 5.53 2.29
N THR A 38 -13.76 6.76 2.78
CA THR A 38 -13.08 7.02 4.07
C THR A 38 -13.80 6.32 5.23
N ILE A 39 -15.14 6.39 5.26
CA ILE A 39 -15.96 5.78 6.33
C ILE A 39 -15.80 4.26 6.30
N SER A 40 -15.80 3.63 5.13
CA SER A 40 -15.58 2.19 4.98
C SER A 40 -14.17 1.77 5.44
N LEU A 41 -13.14 2.59 5.14
CA LEU A 41 -11.77 2.35 5.60
C LEU A 41 -11.64 2.48 7.11
N LYS A 42 -12.28 3.50 7.72
CA LYS A 42 -12.33 3.70 9.17
C LYS A 42 -12.98 2.51 9.88
N VAL A 43 -14.18 2.11 9.47
CA VAL A 43 -14.90 0.95 10.06
C VAL A 43 -14.07 -0.33 9.99
N LEU A 44 -13.31 -0.55 8.90
CA LEU A 44 -12.38 -1.68 8.83
C LEU A 44 -11.22 -1.54 9.82
N ALA A 45 -10.58 -0.36 9.92
CA ALA A 45 -9.48 -0.11 10.83
C ALA A 45 -9.90 -0.25 12.31
N GLU A 46 -11.07 0.30 12.67
CA GLU A 46 -11.74 0.13 13.97
C GLU A 46 -11.95 -1.36 14.28
N GLN A 47 -12.52 -2.12 13.33
CA GLN A 47 -12.77 -3.55 13.49
C GLN A 47 -11.49 -4.39 13.62
N PHE A 48 -10.41 -4.06 12.90
CA PHE A 48 -9.11 -4.73 13.07
C PHE A 48 -8.46 -4.39 14.42
N SER A 49 -8.48 -3.11 14.80
CA SER A 49 -7.97 -2.64 16.10
C SER A 49 -8.67 -3.34 17.27
N GLU A 50 -9.99 -3.45 17.23
CA GLU A 50 -10.77 -4.14 18.28
C GLU A 50 -10.48 -5.65 18.38
N GLN A 51 -9.85 -6.25 17.36
CA GLN A 51 -9.37 -7.64 17.36
C GLN A 51 -7.88 -7.79 17.71
N GLY A 52 -7.25 -6.72 18.23
CA GLY A 52 -5.83 -6.72 18.57
C GLY A 52 -4.89 -6.70 17.37
N VAL A 53 -5.40 -6.43 16.16
CA VAL A 53 -4.59 -6.34 14.94
C VAL A 53 -4.17 -4.89 14.74
N PRO A 54 -2.86 -4.56 14.83
CA PRO A 54 -2.39 -3.21 14.55
C PRO A 54 -2.61 -2.86 13.08
N VAL A 55 -2.99 -1.61 12.82
CA VAL A 55 -3.35 -1.12 11.49
C VAL A 55 -2.36 -0.03 11.08
N PHE A 56 -2.03 0.05 9.80
CA PHE A 56 -1.27 1.17 9.23
C PHE A 56 -2.10 1.82 8.12
N LEU A 57 -2.24 3.15 8.18
CA LEU A 57 -3.02 3.97 7.25
C LEU A 57 -2.16 5.14 6.80
N ALA A 58 -2.14 5.44 5.49
CA ALA A 58 -1.60 6.69 4.96
C ALA A 58 -2.74 7.69 4.78
N ASP A 59 -2.65 8.84 5.44
CA ASP A 59 -3.68 9.88 5.42
C ASP A 59 -3.25 11.07 4.57
N VAL A 60 -3.81 11.12 3.35
CA VAL A 60 -3.60 12.19 2.37
C VAL A 60 -4.51 13.41 2.61
N LYS A 61 -5.49 13.29 3.52
CA LYS A 61 -6.59 14.26 3.68
C LYS A 61 -6.72 14.88 5.07
N GLY A 62 -5.97 14.38 6.05
CA GLY A 62 -6.15 14.71 7.46
C GLY A 62 -7.49 14.20 8.03
N ASP A 63 -8.20 13.31 7.33
CA ASP A 63 -9.53 12.86 7.74
C ASP A 63 -9.54 11.56 8.56
N LEU A 64 -8.42 10.83 8.66
CA LEU A 64 -8.29 9.56 9.39
C LEU A 64 -7.86 9.73 10.85
N ALA A 65 -7.12 10.79 11.19
CA ALA A 65 -6.70 11.08 12.56
C ALA A 65 -7.88 11.16 13.57
N SER A 66 -9.10 11.46 13.08
CA SER A 66 -10.32 11.50 13.91
C SER A 66 -10.71 10.17 14.57
N LEU A 67 -10.02 9.06 14.27
CA LEU A 67 -10.18 7.78 14.97
C LEU A 67 -9.68 7.84 16.44
N ALA A 68 -8.88 8.85 16.78
CA ALA A 68 -8.36 9.08 18.12
C ALA A 68 -9.42 9.62 19.09
N GLU A 69 -10.51 10.20 18.57
CA GLU A 69 -11.57 10.82 19.35
C GLU A 69 -12.85 9.98 19.32
N LYS A 70 -13.60 10.00 20.43
CA LYS A 70 -14.94 9.40 20.48
C LYS A 70 -15.87 10.15 19.52
N GLY A 71 -16.41 9.42 18.54
CA GLY A 71 -17.31 9.99 17.53
C GLY A 71 -18.54 10.71 18.13
N VAL A 72 -18.99 11.77 17.44
CA VAL A 72 -20.12 12.60 17.87
C VAL A 72 -21.40 12.17 17.15
N GLU A 73 -22.53 12.19 17.87
CA GLU A 73 -23.85 11.92 17.30
C GLU A 73 -24.19 12.91 16.18
N ASN A 74 -24.62 12.36 15.05
CA ASN A 74 -25.08 13.12 13.88
C ASN A 74 -26.39 12.48 13.39
N PRO A 75 -27.46 13.25 13.11
CA PRO A 75 -28.72 12.70 12.62
C PRO A 75 -28.56 11.72 11.45
N LYS A 76 -27.74 12.05 10.45
CA LYS A 76 -27.49 11.17 9.28
C LYS A 76 -26.78 9.87 9.64
N LEU A 77 -25.97 9.87 10.70
CA LEU A 77 -25.27 8.69 11.18
C LEU A 77 -26.19 7.81 12.03
N MET A 78 -27.00 8.43 12.90
CA MET A 78 -28.02 7.73 13.70
C MET A 78 -29.09 7.09 12.81
N ASP A 79 -29.57 7.79 11.78
CA ASP A 79 -30.47 7.22 10.77
C ASP A 79 -29.87 5.96 10.12
N ARG A 80 -28.58 5.99 9.78
CA ARG A 80 -27.88 4.86 9.17
C ARG A 80 -27.65 3.70 10.16
N ILE A 81 -27.29 4.00 11.41
CA ILE A 81 -27.18 3.02 12.51
C ILE A 81 -28.51 2.28 12.71
N ASN A 82 -29.62 3.03 12.73
CA ASN A 82 -30.97 2.51 12.85
C ASN A 82 -31.39 1.66 11.64
N GLN A 83 -31.11 2.12 10.41
CA GLN A 83 -31.37 1.36 9.18
C GLN A 83 -30.60 0.03 9.12
N LEU A 84 -29.38 -0.01 9.67
CA LEU A 84 -28.56 -1.23 9.75
C LEU A 84 -28.92 -2.10 10.98
N GLY A 85 -29.76 -1.62 11.89
CA GLY A 85 -30.11 -2.34 13.12
C GLY A 85 -28.91 -2.59 14.04
N LEU A 86 -27.96 -1.65 14.08
CA LEU A 86 -26.72 -1.77 14.87
C LEU A 86 -26.89 -1.38 16.34
N THR A 87 -28.09 -1.53 16.90
CA THR A 87 -28.40 -1.10 18.28
C THR A 87 -28.16 -2.21 19.31
N PRO A 88 -27.50 -1.92 20.46
CA PRO A 88 -26.87 -0.65 20.83
C PRO A 88 -25.59 -0.37 20.04
N PHE A 89 -25.46 0.85 19.52
CA PHE A 89 -24.23 1.36 18.92
C PHE A 89 -23.56 2.29 19.92
N GLU A 90 -22.27 2.08 20.19
CA GLU A 90 -21.49 2.96 21.05
C GLU A 90 -20.39 3.63 20.24
N PHE A 91 -20.31 4.96 20.32
CA PHE A 91 -19.15 5.70 19.85
C PHE A 91 -17.96 5.42 20.75
N LYS A 92 -16.84 5.01 20.17
CA LYS A 92 -15.58 4.71 20.86
C LYS A 92 -14.43 5.53 20.26
N GLU A 93 -13.40 5.72 21.06
CA GLU A 93 -12.06 6.15 20.63
C GLU A 93 -11.17 4.92 20.42
N PHE A 94 -10.20 5.01 19.51
CA PHE A 94 -9.25 3.94 19.22
C PHE A 94 -7.80 4.37 19.53
N PRO A 95 -6.90 3.44 19.87
CA PRO A 95 -5.51 3.76 20.17
C PRO A 95 -4.77 4.17 18.90
N VAL A 96 -4.83 5.46 18.54
CA VAL A 96 -4.18 6.03 17.37
C VAL A 96 -2.77 6.50 17.70
N ARG A 97 -1.83 6.27 16.78
CA ARG A 97 -0.51 6.91 16.78
C ARG A 97 -0.30 7.65 15.46
N LEU A 98 -0.04 8.94 15.55
CA LEU A 98 0.27 9.78 14.39
C LEU A 98 1.76 9.71 14.09
N TRP A 99 2.10 9.52 12.82
CA TRP A 99 3.46 9.51 12.28
C TRP A 99 3.57 10.57 11.19
N ASP A 100 4.72 11.23 11.10
CA ASP A 100 4.99 12.28 10.11
C ASP A 100 6.50 12.28 9.81
N VAL A 101 6.89 12.38 8.54
CA VAL A 101 8.31 12.44 8.15
C VAL A 101 8.99 13.73 8.63
N PHE A 102 8.24 14.83 8.74
CA PHE A 102 8.77 16.12 9.19
C PHE A 102 8.56 16.37 10.70
N GLY A 103 7.66 15.61 11.34
CA GLY A 103 7.35 15.71 12.76
C GLY A 103 6.52 16.95 13.15
N GLU A 104 5.76 17.52 12.20
CA GLU A 104 4.86 18.65 12.41
C GLU A 104 3.51 18.21 12.99
N LEU A 105 2.98 17.07 12.50
CA LEU A 105 1.64 16.56 12.83
C LEU A 105 1.66 15.27 13.68
N GLY A 106 2.83 14.71 13.94
CA GLY A 106 2.96 13.42 14.63
C GLY A 106 4.39 13.08 15.04
N HIS A 107 4.62 11.83 15.43
CA HIS A 107 5.96 11.35 15.74
C HIS A 107 6.85 11.34 14.49
N PRO A 108 8.11 11.84 14.57
CA PRO A 108 9.01 11.87 13.43
C PRO A 108 9.32 10.45 12.95
N LEU A 109 8.95 10.12 11.71
CA LEU A 109 9.32 8.89 11.04
C LEU A 109 10.71 9.06 10.41
N ARG A 110 11.69 8.28 10.89
CA ARG A 110 13.11 8.41 10.52
C ARG A 110 13.78 7.07 10.26
N THR A 111 14.92 7.09 9.60
CA THR A 111 15.80 5.93 9.39
C THR A 111 17.23 6.42 9.20
N THR A 112 18.22 5.57 9.39
CA THR A 112 19.60 5.88 9.01
C THR A 112 19.89 5.53 7.56
N VAL A 113 20.89 6.18 6.98
CA VAL A 113 21.45 5.81 5.66
C VAL A 113 21.88 4.33 5.65
N SER A 114 22.45 3.83 6.74
CA SER A 114 22.91 2.44 6.87
C SER A 114 21.78 1.41 6.87
N GLU A 115 20.66 1.68 7.53
CA GLU A 115 19.47 0.79 7.50
C GLU A 115 18.81 0.72 6.12
N MET A 116 18.72 1.87 5.43
CA MET A 116 18.16 1.93 4.09
C MET A 116 19.05 1.19 3.09
N GLY A 117 20.37 1.32 3.24
CA GLY A 117 21.37 0.62 2.44
C GLY A 117 21.45 1.07 0.96
N PRO A 118 22.48 0.61 0.22
CA PRO A 118 22.78 1.11 -1.12
C PRO A 118 21.69 0.77 -2.14
N LEU A 119 20.98 -0.36 -1.99
CA LEU A 119 19.96 -0.80 -2.94
C LEU A 119 18.71 0.08 -2.94
N LEU A 120 18.20 0.44 -1.75
CA LEU A 120 17.01 1.29 -1.65
C LEU A 120 17.38 2.76 -1.92
N LEU A 121 18.54 3.23 -1.43
CA LEU A 121 19.04 4.57 -1.75
C LEU A 121 19.28 4.77 -3.25
N ALA A 122 19.80 3.77 -3.97
CA ALA A 122 19.95 3.87 -5.41
C ALA A 122 18.61 4.09 -6.13
N ARG A 123 17.51 3.51 -5.63
CA ARG A 123 16.15 3.74 -6.16
C ARG A 123 15.60 5.11 -5.77
N ILE A 124 15.83 5.54 -4.52
CA ILE A 124 15.39 6.86 -4.02
C ILE A 124 16.08 8.00 -4.78
N LEU A 125 17.36 7.82 -5.12
CA LEU A 125 18.20 8.78 -5.84
C LEU A 125 18.10 8.65 -7.38
N GLU A 126 17.20 7.79 -7.88
CA GLU A 126 17.00 7.43 -9.31
C GLU A 126 18.31 7.11 -10.07
N LEU A 127 19.23 6.39 -9.42
CA LEU A 127 20.53 6.04 -9.99
C LEU A 127 20.43 4.94 -11.06
N ASN A 128 21.22 5.06 -12.13
CA ASN A 128 21.42 3.98 -13.09
C ASN A 128 22.36 2.89 -12.53
N ASP A 129 22.42 1.73 -13.17
CA ASP A 129 23.20 0.56 -12.72
C ASP A 129 24.68 0.89 -12.41
N THR A 130 25.32 1.75 -13.20
CA THR A 130 26.71 2.17 -12.99
C THR A 130 26.86 3.05 -11.74
N GLN A 131 25.91 3.96 -11.51
CA GLN A 131 25.88 4.82 -10.32
C GLN A 131 25.51 4.03 -9.06
N ALA A 132 24.55 3.11 -9.17
CA ALA A 132 24.18 2.17 -8.10
C ALA A 132 25.36 1.26 -7.76
N GLY A 133 26.12 0.78 -8.75
CA GLY A 133 27.38 0.04 -8.55
C GLY A 133 28.39 0.85 -7.73
N VAL A 134 28.65 2.11 -8.12
CA VAL A 134 29.53 3.01 -7.34
C VAL A 134 28.99 3.27 -5.92
N LEU A 135 27.67 3.42 -5.73
CA LEU A 135 27.09 3.57 -4.40
C LEU A 135 27.29 2.32 -3.52
N ASN A 136 27.20 1.11 -4.10
CA ASN A 136 27.53 -0.13 -3.37
C ASN A 136 29.01 -0.16 -2.94
N ILE A 137 29.94 0.34 -3.77
CA ILE A 137 31.37 0.47 -3.41
C ILE A 137 31.52 1.45 -2.24
N VAL A 138 30.83 2.59 -2.27
CA VAL A 138 30.86 3.59 -1.18
C VAL A 138 30.43 2.98 0.16
N PHE A 139 29.33 2.23 0.18
CA PHE A 139 28.89 1.50 1.37
C PHE A 139 29.91 0.45 1.81
N ARG A 140 30.46 -0.31 0.86
CA ARG A 140 31.44 -1.36 1.16
C ARG A 140 32.70 -0.81 1.84
N VAL A 141 33.21 0.33 1.38
CA VAL A 141 34.36 0.99 2.00
C VAL A 141 34.00 1.54 3.39
N ALA A 142 32.77 2.02 3.61
CA ALA A 142 32.32 2.47 4.93
C ALA A 142 32.27 1.31 5.93
N ASP A 143 31.68 0.17 5.54
CA ASP A 143 31.62 -1.07 6.33
C ASP A 143 33.02 -1.53 6.74
N GLU A 144 33.98 -1.54 5.80
CA GLU A 144 35.36 -2.00 6.04
C GLU A 144 36.17 -1.04 6.91
N GLN A 145 35.81 0.25 6.95
CA GLN A 145 36.36 1.23 7.89
C GLN A 145 35.60 1.27 9.23
N GLY A 146 34.53 0.49 9.39
CA GLY A 146 33.69 0.49 10.59
C GLY A 146 32.88 1.77 10.78
N LEU A 147 32.60 2.50 9.69
CA LEU A 147 31.89 3.78 9.68
C LEU A 147 30.39 3.55 9.47
N LEU A 148 29.59 3.79 10.50
CA LEU A 148 28.13 3.83 10.37
C LEU A 148 27.74 5.15 9.70
N LEU A 149 27.07 5.07 8.54
CA LEU A 149 26.51 6.23 7.86
C LEU A 149 25.13 6.53 8.45
N ILE A 150 24.99 7.64 9.17
CA ILE A 150 23.76 8.00 9.88
C ILE A 150 22.90 8.88 8.97
N ASP A 151 23.44 10.03 8.56
CA ASP A 151 22.71 11.06 7.80
C ASP A 151 23.24 11.25 6.35
N LEU A 152 22.60 12.15 5.60
CA LEU A 152 22.98 12.46 4.21
C LEU A 152 24.36 13.12 4.10
N LYS A 153 24.85 13.82 5.14
CA LYS A 153 26.17 14.45 5.16
C LYS A 153 27.26 13.40 5.30
N ASP A 154 27.06 12.38 6.14
CA ASP A 154 27.95 11.22 6.25
C ASP A 154 28.08 10.52 4.90
N LEU A 155 26.95 10.24 4.24
CA LEU A 155 26.94 9.62 2.92
C LEU A 155 27.66 10.49 1.87
N ARG A 156 27.40 11.80 1.85
CA ARG A 156 28.08 12.73 0.92
C ARG A 156 29.58 12.83 1.20
N ALA A 157 30.00 12.84 2.47
CA ALA A 157 31.41 12.79 2.83
C ALA A 157 32.06 11.49 2.35
N MET A 158 31.38 10.35 2.52
CA MET A 158 31.87 9.05 2.08
C MET A 158 31.95 8.92 0.54
N VAL A 159 30.93 9.41 -0.18
CA VAL A 159 30.93 9.49 -1.66
C VAL A 159 32.07 10.38 -2.15
N GLN A 160 32.34 11.51 -1.49
CA GLN A 160 33.47 12.38 -1.83
C GLN A 160 34.81 11.67 -1.59
N TYR A 161 34.98 11.08 -0.40
CA TYR A 161 36.20 10.35 -0.01
C TYR A 161 36.54 9.22 -0.98
N VAL A 162 35.57 8.39 -1.37
CA VAL A 162 35.77 7.30 -2.35
C VAL A 162 36.05 7.85 -3.75
N GLY A 163 35.52 9.03 -4.10
CA GLY A 163 35.84 9.72 -5.36
C GLY A 163 37.26 10.29 -5.41
N ASP A 164 37.78 10.76 -4.28
CA ASP A 164 39.15 11.29 -4.16
C ASP A 164 40.21 10.17 -4.13
N HIS A 165 39.87 9.00 -3.58
CA HIS A 165 40.73 7.81 -3.52
C HIS A 165 40.35 6.75 -4.59
N ALA A 166 39.69 7.16 -5.68
CA ALA A 166 39.14 6.26 -6.69
C ALA A 166 40.17 5.31 -7.33
N ASP A 167 41.43 5.73 -7.45
CA ASP A 167 42.51 4.92 -8.02
C ASP A 167 42.87 3.72 -7.11
N GLU A 168 42.74 3.87 -5.79
CA GLU A 168 42.99 2.82 -4.80
C GLU A 168 41.90 1.74 -4.87
N TYR A 169 40.63 2.18 -4.91
CA TYR A 169 39.47 1.29 -4.93
C TYR A 169 39.21 0.64 -6.29
N THR A 170 39.64 1.26 -7.40
CA THR A 170 39.39 0.74 -8.77
C THR A 170 39.94 -0.66 -8.98
N THR A 171 41.08 -1.00 -8.35
CA THR A 171 41.69 -2.33 -8.47
C THR A 171 40.97 -3.40 -7.64
N GLN A 172 40.35 -3.01 -6.52
CA GLN A 172 39.70 -3.93 -5.57
C GLN A 172 38.22 -4.15 -5.88
N TYR A 173 37.51 -3.09 -6.26
CA TYR A 173 36.05 -3.06 -6.39
C TYR A 173 35.54 -2.71 -7.78
N GLY A 174 36.43 -2.38 -8.72
CA GLY A 174 36.08 -1.95 -10.07
C GLY A 174 35.95 -0.42 -10.22
N ASN A 175 35.79 0.03 -11.45
CA ASN A 175 35.98 1.43 -11.85
C ASN A 175 35.04 2.43 -11.15
N VAL A 176 35.61 3.29 -10.30
CA VAL A 176 34.91 4.41 -9.66
C VAL A 176 35.06 5.67 -10.52
N SER A 177 34.08 5.93 -11.40
CA SER A 177 34.17 7.07 -12.32
C SER A 177 33.78 8.41 -11.67
N LYS A 178 34.58 9.46 -11.89
CA LYS A 178 34.27 10.84 -11.43
C LYS A 178 32.88 11.34 -11.91
N PRO A 179 32.41 11.04 -13.14
CA PRO A 179 31.03 11.35 -13.54
C PRO A 179 29.95 10.68 -12.66
N SER A 180 30.15 9.43 -12.24
CA SER A 180 29.22 8.73 -11.33
C SER A 180 29.18 9.40 -9.95
N ILE A 181 30.35 9.69 -9.36
CA ILE A 181 30.47 10.39 -8.07
C ILE A 181 29.74 11.74 -8.12
N GLY A 182 30.00 12.54 -9.16
CA GLY A 182 29.35 13.84 -9.34
C GLY A 182 27.83 13.74 -9.58
N ALA A 183 27.33 12.65 -10.14
CA ALA A 183 25.88 12.42 -10.27
C ALA A 183 25.25 12.10 -8.92
N ILE A 184 25.84 11.17 -8.15
CA ILE A 184 25.37 10.78 -6.81
C ILE A 184 25.34 12.00 -5.88
N GLN A 185 26.40 12.82 -5.86
CA GLN A 185 26.45 14.06 -5.08
C GLN A 185 25.31 15.04 -5.41
N ARG A 186 24.94 15.16 -6.70
CA ARG A 186 23.81 16.02 -7.10
C ARG A 186 22.46 15.46 -6.65
N SER A 187 22.21 14.16 -6.82
CA SER A 187 20.98 13.54 -6.32
C SER A 187 20.85 13.68 -4.81
N LEU A 188 21.95 13.53 -4.06
CA LEU A 188 21.98 13.73 -2.60
C LEU A 188 21.66 15.17 -2.19
N LEU A 189 22.22 16.17 -2.88
CA LEU A 189 21.88 17.58 -2.66
C LEU A 189 20.40 17.88 -2.93
N THR A 190 19.85 17.37 -4.03
CA THR A 190 18.41 17.53 -4.33
C THR A 190 17.53 16.90 -3.24
N LEU A 191 17.92 15.74 -2.71
CA LEU A 191 17.21 15.08 -1.62
C LEU A 191 17.33 15.85 -0.29
N GLU A 192 18.47 16.48 0.00
CA GLU A 192 18.63 17.40 1.13
C GLU A 192 17.71 18.62 1.01
N ASP A 193 17.66 19.25 -0.17
CA ASP A 193 16.81 20.41 -0.47
C ASP A 193 15.30 20.07 -0.38
N GLN A 194 14.91 18.84 -0.72
CA GLN A 194 13.55 18.30 -0.53
C GLN A 194 13.24 17.89 0.91
N GLY A 195 14.12 18.17 1.88
CA GLY A 195 13.90 17.90 3.30
C GLY A 195 14.27 16.50 3.77
N GLY A 196 15.00 15.72 2.95
CA GLY A 196 15.48 14.37 3.30
C GLY A 196 16.34 14.33 4.57
N THR A 197 16.96 15.44 4.96
CA THR A 197 17.69 15.62 6.23
C THR A 197 16.83 15.38 7.47
N SER A 198 15.50 15.59 7.39
CA SER A 198 14.57 15.31 8.50
C SER A 198 14.27 13.82 8.65
N PHE A 199 14.36 13.06 7.55
CA PHE A 199 14.07 11.64 7.46
C PHE A 199 15.30 10.77 7.74
N PHE A 200 16.45 11.12 7.15
CA PHE A 200 17.73 10.43 7.35
C PHE A 200 18.45 10.93 8.61
N ALA A 201 17.97 10.47 9.77
CA ALA A 201 18.40 10.92 11.09
C ALA A 201 18.04 9.90 12.19
N GLU A 202 18.51 10.14 13.41
CA GLU A 202 18.15 9.35 14.60
C GLU A 202 17.04 10.01 15.45
N PRO A 203 16.33 9.25 16.31
CA PRO A 203 16.34 7.79 16.40
C PRO A 203 15.68 7.16 15.17
N ALA A 204 16.23 6.04 14.72
CA ALA A 204 15.64 5.26 13.64
C ALA A 204 14.30 4.63 14.06
N PHE A 205 13.44 4.39 13.08
CA PHE A 205 12.14 3.78 13.27
C PHE A 205 12.22 2.25 13.40
N GLU A 206 11.81 1.72 14.56
CA GLU A 206 11.64 0.29 14.75
C GLU A 206 10.28 -0.20 14.23
N ILE A 207 10.28 -1.17 13.32
CA ILE A 207 9.03 -1.78 12.81
C ILE A 207 8.13 -2.37 13.91
N LEU A 208 8.73 -2.78 15.04
CA LEU A 208 8.02 -3.29 16.21
C LEU A 208 7.14 -2.24 16.89
N ASP A 209 7.36 -0.95 16.64
CA ASP A 209 6.52 0.13 17.14
C ASP A 209 5.18 0.25 16.42
N LEU A 210 5.05 -0.24 15.19
CA LEU A 210 3.73 -0.42 14.56
C LEU A 210 2.94 -1.57 15.18
N MET A 211 3.65 -2.58 15.71
CA MET A 211 3.06 -3.86 16.14
C MET A 211 2.49 -3.84 17.58
N LYS A 212 2.35 -2.67 18.19
CA LYS A 212 1.89 -2.51 19.58
C LYS A 212 0.38 -2.70 19.71
N VAL A 213 -0.03 -3.10 20.92
CA VAL A 213 -1.42 -3.12 21.39
C VAL A 213 -1.55 -2.23 22.63
N ASP A 214 -2.74 -1.70 22.89
CA ASP A 214 -3.04 -0.91 24.08
C ASP A 214 -3.28 -1.78 25.33
N SER A 215 -3.51 -1.13 26.49
CA SER A 215 -3.79 -1.82 27.76
C SER A 215 -5.09 -2.62 27.78
N TYR A 216 -5.95 -2.47 26.77
CA TYR A 216 -7.20 -3.20 26.59
C TYR A 216 -7.07 -4.31 25.53
N GLY A 217 -5.87 -4.52 24.97
CA GLY A 217 -5.58 -5.53 23.96
C GLY A 217 -5.96 -5.12 22.53
N ARG A 218 -6.27 -3.84 22.29
CA ARG A 218 -6.62 -3.33 20.96
C ARG A 218 -5.36 -2.95 20.17
N GLY A 219 -5.30 -3.28 18.88
CA GLY A 219 -4.16 -2.98 18.02
C GLY A 219 -4.04 -1.50 17.73
N THR A 220 -2.82 -0.94 17.84
CA THR A 220 -2.61 0.48 17.54
C THR A 220 -2.94 0.80 16.07
N VAL A 221 -3.70 1.87 15.85
CA VAL A 221 -3.97 2.42 14.51
C VAL A 221 -2.92 3.48 14.21
N ASN A 222 -1.93 3.09 13.43
CA ASN A 222 -0.84 3.96 13.00
C ASN A 222 -1.29 4.76 11.78
N VAL A 223 -1.30 6.08 11.88
CA VAL A 223 -1.70 6.99 10.79
C VAL A 223 -0.49 7.83 10.37
N LEU A 224 0.01 7.60 9.16
CA LEU A 224 1.04 8.42 8.54
C LEU A 224 0.39 9.64 7.88
N ALA A 225 0.63 10.82 8.46
CA ALA A 225 0.30 12.10 7.85
C ALA A 225 1.05 12.23 6.51
N SER A 226 0.30 12.31 5.42
CA SER A 226 0.83 12.39 4.05
C SER A 226 0.36 13.66 3.32
N GLU A 227 -0.25 14.61 4.03
CA GLU A 227 -0.76 15.87 3.48
C GLU A 227 0.34 16.69 2.77
N ASN A 228 1.58 16.59 3.25
CA ASN A 228 2.75 17.21 2.64
C ASN A 228 3.14 16.48 1.33
N LYS A 229 2.87 17.16 0.21
CA LYS A 229 3.00 16.65 -1.18
C LYS A 229 4.33 16.02 -1.54
N ILE A 230 5.41 16.31 -0.82
CA ILE A 230 6.72 15.67 -1.00
C ILE A 230 6.57 14.14 -0.97
N LEU A 231 5.69 13.60 -0.12
CA LEU A 231 5.44 12.16 -0.01
C LEU A 231 4.51 11.58 -1.09
N ILE A 232 3.81 12.42 -1.87
CA ILE A 232 2.76 12.01 -2.82
C ILE A 232 3.17 12.25 -4.28
N ASP A 233 3.74 13.44 -4.56
CA ASP A 233 3.98 13.93 -5.92
C ASP A 233 5.47 13.80 -6.34
N GLU A 234 6.43 13.78 -5.39
CA GLU A 234 7.88 13.77 -5.70
C GLU A 234 8.71 12.67 -5.00
N ALA A 235 8.15 11.89 -4.07
CA ALA A 235 8.87 10.78 -3.44
C ALA A 235 8.76 9.46 -4.26
N PRO A 236 9.87 8.89 -4.79
CA PRO A 236 9.85 7.57 -5.42
C PRO A 236 9.54 6.40 -4.47
N LEU A 237 9.39 6.66 -3.16
CA LEU A 237 9.07 5.66 -2.13
C LEU A 237 7.63 5.12 -2.17
N PHE A 238 6.66 5.86 -2.73
CA PHE A 238 5.23 5.49 -2.65
C PHE A 238 4.47 5.55 -3.98
N ASP A 239 5.16 5.47 -5.12
CA ASP A 239 4.54 5.60 -6.44
C ASP A 239 3.78 4.33 -6.93
N ILE A 240 2.71 4.01 -6.20
CA ILE A 240 1.70 3.02 -6.58
C ILE A 240 1.03 3.41 -7.91
N GLN A 241 1.01 4.70 -8.28
CA GLN A 241 0.44 5.14 -9.55
C GLN A 241 1.30 4.74 -10.76
N LYS A 242 2.63 4.77 -10.63
CA LYS A 242 3.59 4.27 -11.63
C LYS A 242 3.53 2.75 -11.74
N PHE A 243 3.44 2.03 -10.62
CA PHE A 243 3.17 0.58 -10.63
C PHE A 243 1.87 0.22 -11.38
N ILE A 244 0.77 0.96 -11.15
CA ILE A 244 -0.51 0.78 -11.86
C ILE A 244 -0.44 1.18 -13.34
N LYS A 245 0.43 2.12 -13.74
CA LYS A 245 0.60 2.55 -15.13
C LYS A 245 1.49 1.59 -15.93
N ASP A 246 2.56 1.09 -15.32
CA ASP A 246 3.55 0.25 -15.97
C ASP A 246 3.08 -1.21 -16.07
N GLU A 247 2.34 -1.72 -15.07
CA GLU A 247 1.66 -3.02 -15.19
C GLU A 247 0.23 -2.91 -15.75
N ASN A 248 0.13 -3.15 -17.06
CA ASN A 248 -0.96 -3.91 -17.68
C ASN A 248 -2.36 -3.27 -17.89
N ILE A 249 -2.51 -1.94 -17.88
CA ILE A 249 -3.81 -1.29 -18.24
C ILE A 249 -4.31 -1.70 -19.66
N LYS A 250 -3.43 -2.08 -20.59
CA LYS A 250 -3.81 -2.57 -21.94
C LYS A 250 -4.48 -3.96 -21.94
N SER A 251 -4.20 -4.84 -20.96
CA SER A 251 -4.84 -6.17 -20.90
C SER A 251 -6.27 -6.10 -20.34
N LEU A 252 -6.54 -5.20 -19.39
CA LEU A 252 -7.86 -5.03 -18.79
C LEU A 252 -8.87 -4.35 -19.74
N GLN A 253 -8.42 -3.42 -20.60
CA GLN A 253 -9.31 -2.75 -21.56
C GLN A 253 -9.74 -3.64 -22.74
N SER A 254 -8.96 -4.66 -23.09
CA SER A 254 -9.34 -5.63 -24.14
C SER A 254 -10.33 -6.67 -23.62
N ALA A 255 -10.17 -7.16 -22.39
CA ALA A 255 -11.09 -8.08 -21.73
C ALA A 255 -12.51 -7.51 -21.55
N SER A 256 -12.64 -6.20 -21.31
CA SER A 256 -13.93 -5.52 -21.10
C SER A 256 -14.83 -5.47 -22.36
N LYS A 257 -14.26 -5.52 -23.57
CA LYS A 257 -15.02 -5.38 -24.83
C LYS A 257 -15.68 -6.66 -25.36
N GLN A 258 -15.46 -7.83 -24.76
CA GLN A 258 -15.96 -9.11 -25.29
C GLN A 258 -17.06 -9.81 -24.46
N LYS A 259 -17.55 -9.22 -23.36
CA LYS A 259 -18.65 -9.80 -22.56
C LYS A 259 -19.78 -8.82 -22.22
N THR A 260 -20.35 -8.20 -23.25
CA THR A 260 -21.68 -7.55 -23.14
C THR A 260 -22.77 -8.49 -23.65
N VAL A 261 -23.11 -9.51 -22.87
CA VAL A 261 -24.33 -10.31 -23.11
C VAL A 261 -25.53 -9.49 -22.66
N SER A 262 -26.30 -8.95 -23.61
CA SER A 262 -27.47 -8.13 -23.30
C SER A 262 -28.63 -8.99 -22.76
N VAL A 263 -28.86 -8.95 -21.44
CA VAL A 263 -30.10 -9.46 -20.85
C VAL A 263 -31.15 -8.34 -20.91
N LYS A 264 -31.98 -8.34 -21.96
CA LYS A 264 -33.16 -7.47 -22.03
C LYS A 264 -34.29 -8.07 -21.20
N SER A 265 -34.69 -7.38 -20.14
CA SER A 265 -35.96 -7.60 -19.45
C SER A 265 -37.14 -7.20 -20.35
N ALA A 266 -38.20 -8.01 -20.38
CA ALA A 266 -39.46 -7.66 -21.04
C ALA A 266 -40.65 -8.06 -20.14
N PRO A 267 -41.61 -7.15 -19.89
CA PRO A 267 -42.93 -7.51 -19.40
C PRO A 267 -44.03 -7.32 -20.47
N SER A 268 -44.81 -8.38 -20.66
CA SER A 268 -46.23 -8.43 -21.11
C SER A 268 -46.78 -7.44 -22.14
N THR A 269 -47.34 -7.97 -23.25
CA THR A 269 -48.75 -7.73 -23.66
C THR A 269 -49.19 -8.62 -24.83
N GLY A 270 -50.48 -8.99 -24.87
CA GLY A 270 -51.28 -9.03 -26.11
C GLY A 270 -51.20 -10.23 -27.08
N LYS A 271 -52.08 -11.22 -26.86
CA LYS A 271 -52.84 -12.06 -27.82
C LYS A 271 -52.48 -12.10 -29.33
N LYS A 272 -52.70 -13.31 -29.91
CA LYS A 272 -52.84 -13.73 -31.34
C LYS A 272 -51.53 -14.25 -31.99
N THR A 273 -51.50 -15.25 -32.89
CA THR A 273 -52.46 -16.28 -33.37
C THR A 273 -51.70 -17.22 -34.35
N ILE A 274 -51.76 -18.56 -34.20
CA ILE A 274 -51.71 -19.65 -35.25
C ILE A 274 -50.54 -19.60 -36.32
N GLN A 275 -49.74 -20.61 -36.70
CA GLN A 275 -49.87 -22.09 -36.89
C GLN A 275 -48.45 -22.76 -36.90
N PRO A 276 -48.30 -24.12 -36.93
CA PRO A 276 -47.01 -24.82 -36.83
C PRO A 276 -46.54 -25.56 -38.11
N VAL A 277 -45.24 -25.86 -38.25
CA VAL A 277 -44.72 -26.87 -39.20
C VAL A 277 -43.59 -27.73 -38.59
N ALA A 278 -43.69 -29.04 -38.88
CA ALA A 278 -42.81 -30.20 -38.68
C ALA A 278 -41.26 -30.03 -38.64
N LYS A 279 -40.40 -31.00 -38.27
CA LYS A 279 -40.37 -32.36 -37.63
C LYS A 279 -39.07 -33.05 -38.11
N LYS A 280 -38.54 -34.06 -37.39
CA LYS A 280 -37.35 -34.93 -37.66
C LYS A 280 -35.99 -34.35 -37.23
N ALA A 281 -34.98 -35.15 -36.82
CA ALA A 281 -34.96 -36.51 -36.25
C ALA A 281 -33.56 -36.80 -35.62
N ALA A 282 -33.49 -37.68 -34.62
CA ALA A 282 -32.27 -38.39 -34.16
C ALA A 282 -32.12 -39.74 -34.92
N PRO A 283 -31.12 -40.65 -34.71
CA PRO A 283 -30.07 -40.78 -33.67
C PRO A 283 -28.63 -40.70 -34.28
N ALA A 284 -27.48 -41.24 -33.79
CA ALA A 284 -27.17 -42.24 -32.75
C ALA A 284 -25.72 -42.14 -32.18
N LYS A 285 -25.30 -43.16 -31.41
CA LYS A 285 -23.93 -43.51 -30.96
C LYS A 285 -23.52 -44.87 -31.58
N PRO A 286 -22.21 -45.22 -31.63
CA PRO A 286 -21.62 -46.21 -30.69
C PRO A 286 -20.23 -45.80 -30.14
N ALA A 287 -19.88 -46.13 -28.89
CA ALA A 287 -19.00 -47.25 -28.42
C ALA A 287 -17.50 -47.02 -28.75
N GLU A 288 -16.65 -46.67 -27.77
CA GLU A 288 -15.82 -47.55 -26.90
C GLU A 288 -14.48 -47.96 -27.55
N VAL A 289 -13.37 -47.76 -26.83
CA VAL A 289 -12.24 -48.68 -26.56
C VAL A 289 -11.33 -48.01 -25.51
N GLU A 290 -10.87 -48.77 -24.51
CA GLU A 290 -9.83 -48.42 -23.55
C GLU A 290 -8.45 -48.88 -24.06
N GLU A 291 -7.36 -48.21 -23.69
CA GLU A 291 -6.04 -48.86 -23.65
C GLU A 291 -5.12 -48.19 -22.61
N GLU A 292 -4.35 -49.01 -21.89
CA GLU A 292 -3.47 -48.62 -20.79
C GLU A 292 -2.01 -48.43 -21.24
N GLY A 293 -1.22 -47.72 -20.42
CA GLY A 293 0.18 -48.08 -20.16
C GLY A 293 1.29 -47.37 -20.94
N CYS A 294 1.94 -46.39 -20.30
CA CYS A 294 3.32 -46.49 -19.80
C CYS A 294 3.62 -45.34 -18.83
#